data_AF-A0A6I1E2V6-F1
#
_entry.id   AF-A0A6I1E2V6-F1
#
_cell.length_a   1.000
_cell.length_b   1.000
_cell.length_c   1.000
_cell.angle_alpha   90.00
_cell.angle_beta   90.00
_cell.angle_gamma   90.00
#
_symmetry.space_group_name_H-M   'P 1'
#
loop_
_entity.id
_entity.type
_entity.pdbx_description
1 polymer ?
#
loop_
_entity_poly.entity_id
_entity_poly.type
_entity_poly.pdbx_seq_one_letter_code
_entity_poly.pdbx_strand_id
1 'polypeptide(L)' 'IKGTELQQRVSQAMVEIGGLMSLPWDNKQPIGDEVFNQASRRYNFLRACTIYGGSNEIQKNVLAKMLLGL' A
#
# COMPACT_ATOMS: atom_id res chain seq x y z
N ILE A 1 -8.13 7.77 -5.10
CA ILE A 1 -6.77 8.10 -5.58
C ILE A 1 -5.80 8.51 -4.46
N LYS A 2 -5.85 9.74 -3.90
CA LYS A 2 -4.76 10.19 -2.98
C LYS A 2 -4.64 9.37 -1.70
N GLY A 3 -5.76 8.93 -1.13
CA GLY A 3 -5.77 8.04 0.03
C GLY A 3 -5.09 6.70 -0.26
N THR A 4 -5.37 6.08 -1.41
CA THR A 4 -4.74 4.80 -1.79
C THR A 4 -3.25 4.98 -2.10
N GLU A 5 -2.83 6.10 -2.70
CA GLU A 5 -1.40 6.44 -2.86
C GLU A 5 -0.68 6.64 -1.50
N LEU A 6 -1.32 7.31 -0.54
CA LEU A 6 -0.76 7.49 0.81
C LEU A 6 -0.61 6.15 1.52
N GLN A 7 -1.65 5.31 1.47
CA GLN A 7 -1.65 4.00 2.08
C GLN A 7 -0.53 3.09 1.53
N GLN A 8 -0.29 3.13 0.22
CA GLN A 8 0.82 2.42 -0.42
C GLN A 8 2.18 2.90 0.07
N ARG A 9 2.37 4.22 0.22
CA ARG A 9 3.63 4.79 0.72
C ARG A 9 3.86 4.43 2.18
N VAL A 10 2.82 4.47 3.01
CA VAL A 10 2.92 4.09 4.42
C VAL A 10 3.23 2.60 4.56
N SER A 11 2.55 1.71 3.83
CA SER A 11 2.80 0.28 3.90
C SER A 11 4.20 -0.09 3.39
N GLN A 12 4.69 0.60 2.35
CA GLN A 12 6.05 0.46 1.86
C GLN A 12 7.08 0.92 2.90
N ALA A 13 6.88 2.09 3.50
CA ALA A 13 7.76 2.60 4.55
C ALA A 13 7.85 1.64 5.75
N MET A 14 6.75 0.99 6.12
CA MET A 14 6.76 -0.03 7.19
C MET A 14 7.67 -1.24 6.86
N VAL A 15 7.68 -1.67 5.60
CA VAL A 15 8.58 -2.76 5.14
C VAL A 15 10.03 -2.29 5.10
N GLU A 16 10.28 -1.09 4.57
CA GLU A 16 11.62 -0.50 4.48
C GLU A 16 12.25 -0.26 5.87
N ILE A 17 11.48 0.29 6.81
CA ILE A 17 11.92 0.54 8.19
C ILE A 17 12.16 -0.79 8.93
N GLY A 18 11.25 -1.76 8.77
CA GLY A 18 11.36 -3.04 9.46
C GLY A 18 12.49 -3.93 8.93
N GLY A 19 12.98 -3.68 7.72
CA GLY A 19 14.07 -4.45 7.11
C GLY A 19 13.79 -5.95 7.17
N LEU A 20 14.72 -6.74 7.69
CA LEU A 20 14.57 -8.19 7.84
C LEU A 20 13.40 -8.60 8.76
N MET A 21 13.05 -7.78 9.75
CA MET A 21 11.92 -8.05 10.67
C MET A 21 10.56 -7.95 9.97
N SER A 22 10.50 -7.27 8.81
CA SER A 22 9.28 -7.13 8.02
C SER A 22 9.01 -8.31 7.08
N LEU A 23 10.03 -9.13 6.79
CA LEU A 23 9.96 -10.22 5.82
C LEU A 23 9.11 -11.43 6.27
N PRO A 24 9.01 -11.77 7.57
CA PRO A 24 8.12 -12.83 8.03
C PRO A 24 6.67 -12.59 7.63
N TRP A 25 5.93 -13.67 7.40
CA TRP A 25 4.52 -13.62 7.03
C TRP A 25 3.64 -13.93 8.25
N ASP A 26 3.48 -12.95 9.15
CA ASP A 26 2.60 -13.05 10.32
C ASP A 26 2.93 -14.29 11.19
N ASN A 27 4.21 -14.41 11.58
CA ASN A 27 4.68 -15.52 12.40
C ASN A 27 4.00 -15.50 13.78
N LYS A 28 3.73 -16.68 14.35
CA LYS A 28 3.19 -16.80 15.72
C LYS A 28 4.10 -16.13 16.77
N GLN A 29 5.41 -16.20 16.55
CA GLN A 29 6.41 -15.47 17.33
C GLN A 29 7.09 -14.48 16.39
N PRO A 30 6.95 -13.16 16.62
CA PRO A 30 7.60 -12.14 15.82
C PRO A 30 9.12 -12.30 15.82
N ILE A 31 9.76 -11.98 14.69
CA ILE A 31 11.21 -11.82 14.63
C ILE A 31 11.51 -10.34 14.86
N GLY A 32 12.09 -10.01 16.01
CA GLY A 32 12.34 -8.63 16.40
C GLY A 32 11.06 -7.92 16.89
N ASP A 33 10.88 -6.66 16.52
CA ASP A 33 9.74 -5.85 16.96
C ASP A 33 8.43 -6.34 16.32
N GLU A 34 7.42 -6.58 17.16
CA GLU A 34 6.10 -7.07 16.78
C GLU A 34 5.40 -6.17 15.75
N VAL A 35 5.68 -4.86 15.78
CA VAL A 35 5.06 -3.90 14.86
C VAL A 35 5.32 -4.22 13.39
N PHE A 36 6.42 -4.91 13.07
CA PHE A 36 6.80 -5.28 11.71
C PHE A 36 6.34 -6.67 11.27
N ASN A 37 5.83 -7.52 12.18
CA ASN A 37 5.45 -8.91 11.90
C ASN A 37 4.35 -9.03 10.82
N GLN A 38 3.54 -7.99 10.66
CA GLN A 38 2.46 -7.92 9.65
C GLN A 38 2.77 -6.98 8.47
N ALA A 39 3.96 -6.37 8.44
CA ALA A 39 4.29 -5.34 7.46
C ALA A 39 4.23 -5.88 6.01
N SER A 40 4.86 -7.04 5.75
CA SER A 40 4.83 -7.70 4.43
C SER A 40 3.40 -8.03 3.97
N ARG A 41 2.57 -8.62 4.85
CA ARG A 41 1.17 -8.93 4.55
C ARG A 41 0.41 -7.66 4.19
N ARG A 42 0.48 -6.62 5.02
CA ARG A 42 -0.22 -5.35 4.76
C ARG A 42 0.25 -4.71 3.46
N TYR A 43 1.56 -4.66 3.20
CA TYR A 43 2.11 -4.15 1.95
C TYR A 43 1.54 -4.88 0.73
N ASN A 44 1.56 -6.21 0.74
CA ASN A 44 1.12 -7.02 -0.40
C ASN A 44 -0.39 -6.89 -0.67
N PHE A 45 -1.25 -6.95 0.35
CA PHE A 45 -2.69 -6.87 0.15
C PHE A 45 -3.16 -5.46 -0.22
N LEU A 46 -2.53 -4.41 0.34
CA LEU A 46 -2.88 -3.03 0.02
C LEU A 46 -2.46 -2.62 -1.40
N ARG A 47 -1.66 -3.43 -2.08
CA ARG A 47 -1.33 -3.20 -3.49
C ARG A 47 -2.57 -3.17 -4.38
N ALA A 48 -3.56 -3.99 -4.06
CA ALA A 48 -4.82 -4.06 -4.82
C ALA A 48 -5.65 -2.77 -4.75
N CYS A 49 -5.48 -1.93 -3.73
CA CYS A 49 -6.28 -0.72 -3.54
C CYS A 49 -6.11 0.34 -4.65
N THR A 50 -5.06 0.25 -5.46
CA THR A 50 -4.84 1.18 -6.58
C THR A 50 -5.46 0.71 -7.90
N ILE A 51 -6.04 -0.49 -7.93
CA ILE A 51 -6.68 -1.10 -9.11
C ILE A 51 -8.12 -1.53 -8.85
N TYR A 52 -8.45 -1.91 -7.61
CA TYR A 52 -9.78 -2.32 -7.21
C TYR A 52 -10.74 -1.12 -7.25
N GLY A 53 -11.85 -1.24 -7.97
CA GLY A 53 -12.80 -0.13 -8.21
C GLY A 53 -12.38 0.82 -9.34
N GLY A 54 -11.41 0.42 -10.17
CA GLY A 54 -10.89 1.21 -11.28
C GLY A 54 -9.48 1.73 -10.97
N SER A 55 -8.56 1.62 -11.92
CA SER A 55 -7.17 1.99 -11.68
C SER A 55 -7.02 3.48 -11.39
N ASN A 56 -6.00 3.83 -10.60
CA ASN A 56 -5.68 5.23 -10.31
C ASN A 56 -5.49 6.06 -11.59
N GLU A 57 -4.92 5.48 -12.65
CA GLU A 57 -4.75 6.14 -13.95
C GLU A 57 -6.10 6.46 -14.61
N ILE A 58 -7.03 5.51 -14.62
CA ILE A 58 -8.38 5.73 -15.16
C ILE A 58 -9.10 6.79 -14.34
N GLN A 59 -9.02 6.74 -13.01
CA GLN A 59 -9.64 7.74 -12.15
C GLN A 59 -9.05 9.14 -12.38
N LYS A 60 -7.73 9.27 -12.55
CA LYS A 60 -7.07 10.54 -12.90
C LYS A 60 -7.53 11.07 -14.25
N ASN A 61 -7.70 10.19 -15.25
CA ASN A 61 -8.20 10.58 -16.56
C ASN A 61 -9.64 11.11 -16.47
N VAL A 62 -10.55 10.39 -15.79
CA VAL A 62 -11.93 10.87 -15.56
C VAL A 62 -11.94 12.26 -14.90
N LEU A 63 -11.12 12.47 -13.86
CA LEU A 63 -11.00 13.78 -13.22
C LEU A 63 -10.47 14.85 -14.18
N ALA A 64 -9.46 14.55 -15.00
CA ALA A 64 -8.92 15.48 -15.97
C ALA A 64 -9.99 15.91 -17.00
N LYS A 65 -10.78 14.96 -17.50
CA LYS A 65 -11.91 15.27 -18.40
C LYS A 65 -12.96 16.15 -17.74
N MET A 66 -13.31 15.86 -16.48
CA MET A 66 -14.32 16.62 -15.74
C MET A 66 -13.86 18.04 -15.39
N LEU A 67 -12.59 18.23 -15.01
CA LEU A 67 -12.06 19.54 -14.61
C LEU A 67 -11.59 20.39 -15.78
N LEU A 68 -10.99 19.77 -16.80
CA LEU A 68 -10.31 20.47 -17.89
C LEU A 68 -11.07 20.41 -19.22
N GLY A 69 -12.17 19.64 -19.31
CA GLY A 69 -12.95 19.49 -20.54
C GLY A 69 -12.23 18.73 -21.66
N LEU A 70 -11.24 17.90 -21.30
CA LEU A 70 -10.46 17.05 -22.21
C LEU A 70 -11.24 15.81 -22.67
#